data_AF-A0A970P1S3-F1
#
_entry.id   AF-A0A970P1S3-F1
#
_cell.length_a   1.000
_cell.length_b   1.000
_cell.length_c   1.000
_cell.angle_alpha   90.00
_cell.angle_beta   90.00
_cell.angle_gamma   90.00
#
_symmetry.space_group_name_H-M   'P 1'
#
loop_
_entity.id
_entity.type
_entity.pdbx_description
1 polymer ?
#
loop_
_entity_poly.entity_id
_entity_poly.type
_entity_poly.pdbx_seq_one_letter_code
_entity_poly.pdbx_strand_id
1 'polypeptide(L)'
;MKYFRYTLAAIAFVLLANCTNLDETIYDQVASENYYNTQMDVIRAVFRPFEHAYWSIQSRHQLEELSGDLVATWKKDDWWEDGGRWSRLHYHTWTIEDELIKTEWEGCFSGIMQCNYALDDLNTLDPEKFNFSTEEYNILKAQCRTLRAWFYIRLLGSYRNVPLAVSRDASLNSDGQVPPRELFDFIEKELTECVELLDAKEGAAGNGTAQGQ
;
A
#
# COMPACT_ATOMS: atom_id res chain seq x y z
N MET A 1 64.14 -21.73 -18.47
CA MET A 1 63.94 -20.40 -17.85
C MET A 1 62.91 -19.48 -18.54
N LYS A 2 62.49 -19.70 -19.81
CA LYS A 2 61.43 -18.88 -20.43
C LYS A 2 60.01 -19.27 -19.96
N TYR A 3 59.69 -20.56 -19.87
CA TYR A 3 58.38 -21.06 -19.44
C TYR A 3 58.03 -20.80 -17.96
N PHE A 4 59.05 -20.71 -17.09
CA PHE A 4 58.87 -20.35 -15.67
C PHE A 4 58.48 -18.87 -15.47
N ARG A 5 58.93 -17.98 -16.37
CA ARG A 5 58.57 -16.55 -16.34
C ARG A 5 57.13 -16.31 -16.81
N TYR A 6 56.65 -17.11 -17.78
CA TYR A 6 55.26 -17.03 -18.25
C TYR A 6 54.26 -17.61 -17.26
N THR A 7 54.62 -18.65 -16.51
CA THR A 7 53.76 -19.23 -15.46
C THR A 7 53.65 -18.31 -14.23
N LEU A 8 54.74 -17.65 -13.83
CA LEU A 8 54.71 -16.63 -12.76
C LEU A 8 53.88 -15.39 -13.14
N ALA A 9 53.93 -14.96 -14.40
CA ALA A 9 53.12 -13.86 -14.90
C ALA A 9 51.61 -14.21 -14.94
N ALA A 10 51.27 -15.46 -15.29
CA ALA A 10 49.89 -15.92 -15.30
C ALA A 10 49.29 -16.00 -13.88
N ILE A 11 50.07 -16.45 -12.89
CA ILE A 11 49.62 -16.52 -11.49
C ILE A 11 49.43 -15.10 -10.90
N ALA A 12 50.29 -14.14 -11.27
CA ALA A 12 50.13 -12.74 -10.86
C ALA A 12 48.87 -12.08 -11.46
N PHE A 13 48.45 -12.48 -12.66
CA PHE A 13 47.23 -11.96 -13.29
C PHE A 13 45.95 -12.50 -12.64
N VAL A 14 45.97 -13.76 -12.17
CA VAL A 14 44.83 -14.38 -11.45
C VAL A 14 44.67 -13.79 -10.04
N LEU A 15 45.75 -13.39 -9.37
CA LEU A 15 45.70 -12.74 -8.05
C LEU A 15 45.15 -11.31 -8.09
N LEU A 16 45.26 -10.62 -9.24
CA LEU A 16 44.66 -9.28 -9.43
C LEU A 16 43.16 -9.33 -9.71
N ALA A 17 42.62 -10.49 -10.13
CA ALA A 17 41.19 -10.67 -10.39
C ALA A 17 40.36 -10.97 -9.12
N ASN A 18 41.00 -11.23 -7.97
CA ASN A 18 40.35 -11.56 -6.70
C ASN A 18 40.18 -10.36 -5.74
N CYS A 19 40.59 -9.15 -6.15
CA CYS A 19 40.52 -7.93 -5.34
C CYS A 19 39.44 -6.93 -5.80
N THR A 20 38.44 -7.37 -6.57
CA THR A 20 37.25 -6.55 -6.80
C THR A 20 36.24 -6.87 -5.71
N ASN A 21 36.20 -6.05 -4.66
CA ASN A 21 35.04 -6.07 -3.77
C ASN A 21 33.83 -5.61 -4.60
N LEU A 22 32.89 -6.53 -4.82
CA LEU A 22 31.70 -6.33 -5.64
C LEU A 22 30.46 -6.06 -4.76
N ASP A 23 30.68 -5.56 -3.55
CA ASP A 23 29.59 -5.09 -2.69
C ASP A 23 28.93 -3.87 -3.37
N GLU A 24 27.72 -4.08 -3.89
CA GLU A 24 26.90 -3.04 -4.47
C GLU A 24 26.40 -2.11 -3.37
N THR A 25 26.92 -0.89 -3.34
CA THR A 25 26.34 0.18 -2.52
C THR A 25 25.16 0.74 -3.30
N ILE A 26 23.96 0.30 -2.94
CA ILE A 26 22.73 0.73 -3.59
C ILE A 26 22.45 2.18 -3.14
N TYR A 27 22.74 3.15 -4.01
CA TYR A 27 22.58 4.59 -3.70
C TYR A 27 21.15 5.11 -3.98
N ASP A 28 20.41 4.45 -4.87
CA ASP A 28 19.14 4.96 -5.43
C ASP A 28 17.92 4.07 -5.10
N GLN A 29 18.14 3.01 -4.34
CA GLN A 29 17.07 2.21 -3.75
C GLN A 29 17.43 1.96 -2.29
N VAL A 30 16.47 2.16 -1.40
CA VAL A 30 16.69 1.83 0.01
C VAL A 30 16.67 0.30 0.11
N ALA A 31 17.84 -0.31 0.32
CA ALA A 31 17.92 -1.74 0.58
C ALA A 31 17.03 -2.08 1.78
N SER A 32 16.15 -3.07 1.63
CA SER A 32 15.14 -3.46 2.64
C SER A 32 15.75 -3.77 4.02
N GLU A 33 17.02 -4.15 4.07
CA GLU A 33 17.74 -4.47 5.30
C GLU A 33 18.12 -3.23 6.13
N ASN A 34 18.27 -2.05 5.50
CA ASN A 34 18.71 -0.80 6.15
C ASN A 34 17.67 0.31 6.08
N TYR A 35 16.39 -0.01 5.83
CA TYR A 35 15.34 1.01 5.68
C TYR A 35 15.05 1.76 6.98
N TYR A 36 14.99 1.04 8.11
CA TYR A 36 14.61 1.59 9.40
C TYR A 36 15.85 1.93 10.24
N ASN A 37 16.23 3.21 10.26
CA ASN A 37 17.35 3.69 11.08
C ASN A 37 16.90 4.61 12.21
N THR A 38 15.84 5.36 11.99
CA THR A 38 15.31 6.35 12.95
C THR A 38 13.85 6.11 13.26
N GLN A 39 13.38 6.65 14.39
CA GLN A 39 11.96 6.65 14.76
C GLN A 39 11.07 7.23 13.64
N MET A 40 11.56 8.28 12.97
CA MET A 40 10.83 8.92 11.88
C MET A 40 10.72 8.04 10.63
N ASP A 41 11.66 7.13 10.39
CA ASP A 41 11.57 6.22 9.24
C ASP A 41 10.42 5.23 9.42
N VAL A 42 10.19 4.77 10.67
CA VAL A 42 9.03 3.95 11.02
C VAL A 42 7.72 4.73 10.79
N ILE A 43 7.64 5.97 11.28
CA ILE A 43 6.45 6.82 11.10
C ILE A 43 6.17 7.07 9.62
N ARG A 44 7.20 7.37 8.82
CA ARG A 44 7.06 7.61 7.38
C ARG A 44 6.58 6.36 6.64
N ALA A 45 7.08 5.18 6.99
CA ALA A 45 6.60 3.93 6.41
C ALA A 45 5.11 3.70 6.71
N VAL A 46 4.68 3.98 7.95
CA VAL A 46 3.29 3.85 8.40
C VAL A 46 2.37 4.87 7.72
N PHE A 47 2.86 6.08 7.44
CA PHE A 47 2.06 7.15 6.82
C PHE A 47 2.05 7.11 5.30
N ARG A 48 2.95 6.38 4.65
CA ARG A 48 2.94 6.20 3.20
C ARG A 48 1.58 5.68 2.66
N PRO A 49 0.95 4.66 3.27
CA PRO A 49 -0.40 4.25 2.91
C PRO A 49 -1.46 5.37 2.98
N PHE A 50 -1.34 6.33 3.90
CA PHE A 50 -2.29 7.43 4.05
C PHE A 50 -2.23 8.41 2.88
N GLU A 51 -1.03 8.72 2.38
CA GLU A 51 -0.85 9.52 1.17
C GLU A 51 -1.52 8.86 -0.05
N HIS A 52 -1.37 7.53 -0.16
CA HIS A 52 -2.03 6.74 -1.21
C HIS A 52 -3.55 6.75 -1.05
N ALA A 53 -4.05 6.64 0.18
CA ALA A 53 -5.46 6.76 0.48
C ALA A 53 -6.00 8.12 0.02
N TYR A 54 -5.32 9.22 0.32
CA TYR A 54 -5.69 10.55 -0.14
C TYR A 54 -5.77 10.64 -1.68
N TRP A 55 -4.74 10.16 -2.39
CA TRP A 55 -4.75 10.11 -3.86
C TRP A 55 -5.97 9.33 -4.41
N SER A 56 -6.33 8.22 -3.77
CA SER A 56 -7.40 7.34 -4.22
C SER A 56 -8.83 7.86 -3.97
N ILE A 57 -9.01 8.99 -3.26
CA ILE A 57 -10.35 9.56 -2.98
C ILE A 57 -10.98 10.14 -4.25
N GLN A 58 -10.19 10.78 -5.10
CA GLN A 58 -10.70 11.52 -6.26
C GLN A 58 -11.36 10.59 -7.28
N SER A 59 -10.74 9.44 -7.57
CA SER A 59 -11.27 8.45 -8.52
C SER A 59 -12.60 7.86 -8.03
N ARG A 60 -12.73 7.66 -6.71
CA ARG A 60 -13.93 7.09 -6.10
C ARG A 60 -15.16 7.99 -6.28
N HIS A 61 -15.00 9.30 -6.07
CA HIS A 61 -16.13 10.24 -6.16
C HIS A 61 -16.84 10.16 -7.51
N GLN A 62 -16.11 9.99 -8.60
CA GLN A 62 -16.69 9.88 -9.94
C GLN A 62 -17.54 8.62 -10.09
N LEU A 63 -17.09 7.48 -9.55
CA LEU A 63 -17.81 6.22 -9.63
C LEU A 63 -19.11 6.24 -8.82
N GLU A 64 -19.07 6.79 -7.61
CA GLU A 64 -20.22 6.82 -6.71
C GLU A 64 -21.27 7.85 -7.16
N GLU A 65 -20.85 9.07 -7.52
CA GLU A 65 -21.77 10.17 -7.82
C GLU A 65 -22.36 10.11 -9.24
N LEU A 66 -21.55 9.75 -10.24
CA LEU A 66 -22.02 9.72 -11.63
C LEU A 66 -22.90 8.50 -11.94
N SER A 67 -22.83 7.48 -11.10
CA SER A 67 -23.76 6.34 -11.10
C SER A 67 -25.07 6.66 -10.34
N GLY A 68 -25.12 7.80 -9.64
CA GLY A 68 -26.31 8.30 -8.96
C GLY A 68 -27.15 9.24 -9.84
N ASP A 69 -28.18 9.83 -9.24
CA ASP A 69 -29.11 10.76 -9.87
C ASP A 69 -28.87 12.23 -9.52
N LEU A 70 -27.93 12.52 -8.61
CA LEU A 70 -27.64 13.87 -8.13
C LEU A 70 -26.66 14.66 -9.00
N VAL A 71 -25.63 13.98 -9.53
CA VAL A 71 -24.55 14.60 -10.30
C VAL A 71 -24.43 13.91 -11.64
N ALA A 72 -24.36 14.68 -12.72
CA ALA A 72 -24.16 14.14 -14.06
C ALA A 72 -23.09 14.95 -14.80
N THR A 73 -22.24 14.25 -15.54
CA THR A 73 -21.31 14.86 -16.50
C THR A 73 -21.92 14.70 -17.89
N TRP A 74 -22.47 15.78 -18.42
CA TRP A 74 -23.01 15.79 -19.78
C TRP A 74 -21.95 16.22 -20.79
N LYS A 75 -22.01 15.63 -21.98
CA LYS A 75 -21.26 16.11 -23.14
C LYS A 75 -21.67 17.56 -23.43
N LYS A 76 -20.69 18.44 -23.59
CA LYS A 76 -20.90 19.81 -24.05
C LYS A 76 -20.04 20.03 -25.28
N ASP A 77 -20.68 20.07 -26.45
CA ASP A 77 -20.01 20.09 -27.76
C ASP A 77 -18.99 18.94 -27.86
N ASP A 78 -17.72 19.23 -28.15
CA ASP A 78 -16.65 18.22 -28.22
C ASP A 78 -16.02 17.87 -26.86
N TRP A 79 -16.41 18.59 -25.79
CA TRP A 79 -15.87 18.38 -24.45
C TRP A 79 -16.68 17.34 -23.68
N TRP A 80 -15.99 16.57 -22.84
CA TRP A 80 -16.57 15.56 -21.97
C TRP A 80 -17.31 14.42 -22.69
N GLU A 81 -17.01 14.17 -23.97
CA GLU A 81 -17.41 12.93 -24.61
C GLU A 81 -16.60 11.76 -24.04
N ASP A 82 -15.26 11.88 -23.99
CA ASP A 82 -14.31 10.90 -23.44
C ASP A 82 -14.64 9.43 -23.79
N GLY A 83 -14.98 9.18 -25.05
CA GLY A 83 -15.36 7.86 -25.55
C GLY A 83 -16.63 7.30 -24.91
N GLY A 84 -17.52 8.16 -24.41
CA GLY A 84 -18.78 7.81 -23.75
C GLY A 84 -18.65 7.31 -22.31
N ARG A 85 -17.48 7.46 -21.65
CA ARG A 85 -17.27 6.89 -20.30
C ARG A 85 -18.25 7.42 -19.26
N TRP A 86 -18.56 8.71 -19.32
CA TRP A 86 -19.43 9.36 -18.33
C TRP A 86 -20.89 8.96 -18.49
N SER A 87 -21.35 8.85 -19.73
CA SER A 87 -22.72 8.40 -20.01
C SER A 87 -22.90 6.93 -19.65
N ARG A 88 -21.88 6.08 -19.86
CA ARG A 88 -21.93 4.68 -19.39
C ARG A 88 -22.11 4.57 -17.89
N LEU A 89 -21.42 5.40 -17.09
CA LEU A 89 -21.60 5.44 -15.64
C LEU A 89 -23.07 5.70 -15.27
N HIS A 90 -23.64 6.77 -15.83
CA HIS A 90 -25.00 7.21 -15.52
C HIS A 90 -26.10 6.27 -16.01
N TYR A 91 -25.91 5.65 -17.18
CA TYR A 91 -26.88 4.70 -17.75
C TYR A 91 -26.63 3.26 -17.31
N HIS A 92 -25.64 3.00 -16.44
CA HIS A 92 -25.24 1.67 -15.99
C HIS A 92 -24.94 0.70 -17.14
N THR A 93 -24.33 1.19 -18.22
CA THR A 93 -23.94 0.40 -19.40
C THR A 93 -22.44 0.12 -19.43
N TRP A 94 -21.88 -0.21 -18.26
CA TRP A 94 -20.45 -0.40 -18.05
C TRP A 94 -19.89 -1.58 -18.85
N THR A 95 -18.63 -1.47 -19.25
CA THR A 95 -17.88 -2.54 -19.93
C THR A 95 -16.64 -2.92 -19.14
N ILE A 96 -16.03 -4.05 -19.48
CA ILE A 96 -14.81 -4.52 -18.80
C ILE A 96 -13.59 -3.63 -19.12
N GLU A 97 -13.69 -2.80 -20.15
CA GLU A 97 -12.67 -1.85 -20.58
C GLU A 97 -12.79 -0.48 -19.88
N ASP A 98 -13.81 -0.28 -19.02
CA ASP A 98 -13.98 0.98 -18.31
C ASP A 98 -12.87 1.20 -17.28
N GLU A 99 -11.96 2.12 -17.62
CA GLU A 99 -10.74 2.42 -16.86
C GLU A 99 -11.02 2.80 -15.41
N LEU A 100 -12.09 3.55 -15.14
CA LEU A 100 -12.40 4.03 -13.79
C LEU A 100 -12.66 2.87 -12.81
N ILE A 101 -13.33 1.82 -13.27
CA ILE A 101 -13.55 0.60 -12.48
C ILE A 101 -12.19 -0.02 -12.18
N LYS A 102 -11.37 -0.25 -13.20
CA LYS A 102 -10.01 -0.80 -13.03
C LYS A 102 -9.17 0.03 -12.05
N THR A 103 -9.19 1.37 -12.16
CA THR A 103 -8.45 2.27 -11.28
C THR A 103 -8.87 2.15 -9.81
N GLU A 104 -10.17 2.00 -9.52
CA GLU A 104 -10.65 1.81 -8.15
C GLU A 104 -10.16 0.48 -7.57
N TRP A 105 -10.21 -0.60 -8.36
CA TRP A 105 -9.69 -1.90 -7.95
C TRP A 105 -8.19 -1.85 -7.64
N GLU A 106 -7.39 -1.38 -8.59
CA GLU A 106 -5.94 -1.31 -8.47
C GLU A 106 -5.53 -0.33 -7.36
N GLY A 107 -6.23 0.80 -7.23
CA GLY A 107 -6.01 1.78 -6.18
C GLY A 107 -6.24 1.20 -4.79
N CYS A 108 -7.34 0.48 -4.57
CA CYS A 108 -7.62 -0.13 -3.28
C CYS A 108 -6.61 -1.24 -2.93
N PHE A 109 -6.32 -2.15 -3.86
CA PHE A 109 -5.35 -3.22 -3.62
C PHE A 109 -3.94 -2.70 -3.41
N SER A 110 -3.53 -1.65 -4.12
CA SER A 110 -2.24 -0.99 -3.88
C SER A 110 -2.16 -0.41 -2.47
N GLY A 111 -3.25 0.21 -1.97
CA GLY A 111 -3.34 0.72 -0.61
C GLY A 111 -3.30 -0.39 0.44
N ILE A 112 -4.04 -1.48 0.22
CA ILE A 112 -4.03 -2.68 1.07
C ILE A 112 -2.62 -3.26 1.16
N MET A 113 -1.93 -3.40 0.02
CA MET A 113 -0.57 -3.94 0.02
C MET A 113 0.40 -3.02 0.76
N GLN A 114 0.32 -1.70 0.58
CA GLN A 114 1.14 -0.77 1.35
C GLN A 114 0.88 -0.88 2.87
N CYS A 115 -0.39 -1.05 3.28
CA CYS A 115 -0.72 -1.31 4.69
C CYS A 115 -0.13 -2.64 5.18
N ASN A 116 -0.22 -3.70 4.38
CA ASN A 116 0.34 -5.01 4.71
C ASN A 116 1.86 -4.95 4.85
N TYR A 117 2.55 -4.24 3.94
CA TYR A 117 3.99 -4.00 4.04
C TYR A 117 4.34 -3.32 5.37
N ALA A 118 3.68 -2.21 5.71
CA ALA A 118 3.92 -1.53 6.98
C ALA A 118 3.64 -2.45 8.18
N LEU A 119 2.52 -3.19 8.18
CA LEU A 119 2.16 -4.10 9.27
C LEU A 119 3.15 -5.25 9.46
N ASP A 120 3.58 -5.90 8.39
CA ASP A 120 4.54 -7.00 8.45
C ASP A 120 5.92 -6.52 8.96
N ASP A 121 6.35 -5.33 8.54
CA ASP A 121 7.58 -4.72 9.06
C ASP A 121 7.43 -4.39 10.55
N LEU A 122 6.31 -3.77 10.94
CA LEU A 122 6.03 -3.48 12.35
C LEU A 122 5.87 -4.76 13.20
N ASN A 123 5.56 -5.91 12.62
CA ASN A 123 5.53 -7.17 13.35
C ASN A 123 6.91 -7.79 13.55
N THR A 124 7.91 -7.35 12.79
CA THR A 124 9.28 -7.87 12.81
C THR A 124 10.24 -6.95 13.56
N LEU A 125 10.02 -5.64 13.51
CA LEU A 125 10.86 -4.64 14.17
C LEU A 125 10.68 -4.64 15.69
N ASP A 126 11.75 -4.30 16.40
CA ASP A 126 11.77 -4.14 17.85
C ASP A 126 11.44 -2.68 18.23
N PRO A 127 10.32 -2.39 18.91
CA PRO A 127 9.89 -1.03 19.23
C PRO A 127 10.90 -0.25 20.08
N GLU A 128 11.60 -0.94 20.99
CA GLU A 128 12.54 -0.30 21.92
C GLU A 128 13.73 0.32 21.18
N LYS A 129 14.16 -0.29 20.07
CA LYS A 129 15.25 0.23 19.23
C LYS A 129 14.93 1.58 18.59
N PHE A 130 13.65 1.90 18.44
CA PHE A 130 13.18 3.13 17.81
C PHE A 130 12.57 4.11 18.81
N ASN A 131 12.75 3.90 20.12
CA ASN A 131 12.19 4.72 21.18
C ASN A 131 10.65 4.82 21.16
N PHE A 132 9.97 3.76 20.74
CA PHE A 132 8.51 3.68 20.92
C PHE A 132 8.15 2.94 22.20
N SER A 133 7.16 3.45 22.92
CA SER A 133 6.42 2.64 23.88
C SER A 133 5.61 1.56 23.17
N THR A 134 5.26 0.49 23.89
CA THR A 134 4.38 -0.56 23.36
C THR A 134 3.02 -0.01 22.92
N GLU A 135 2.52 1.01 23.63
CA GLU A 135 1.24 1.66 23.33
C GLU A 135 1.28 2.44 22.01
N GLU A 136 2.24 3.36 21.85
CA GLU A 136 2.44 4.11 20.60
C GLU A 136 2.61 3.18 19.41
N TYR A 137 3.36 2.08 19.59
CA TYR A 137 3.60 1.12 18.55
C TYR A 137 2.34 0.35 18.13
N ASN A 138 1.48 0.01 19.10
CA ASN A 138 0.18 -0.62 18.85
C ASN A 138 -0.79 0.36 18.16
N ILE A 139 -0.73 1.65 18.50
CA ILE A 139 -1.50 2.70 17.81
C ILE A 139 -1.10 2.77 16.34
N LEU A 140 0.19 2.75 16.00
CA LEU A 140 0.66 2.75 14.61
C LEU A 140 0.13 1.52 13.83
N LYS A 141 0.16 0.33 14.44
CA LYS A 141 -0.43 -0.87 13.85
C LYS A 141 -1.93 -0.72 13.66
N ALA A 142 -2.65 -0.21 14.65
CA ALA A 142 -4.09 0.00 14.59
C ALA A 142 -4.50 0.98 13.48
N GLN A 143 -3.69 2.01 13.24
CA GLN A 143 -3.88 2.96 12.13
C GLN A 143 -3.79 2.25 10.76
N CYS A 144 -2.76 1.44 10.52
CA CYS A 144 -2.64 0.68 9.26
C CYS A 144 -3.77 -0.35 9.07
N ARG A 145 -4.15 -1.05 10.14
CA ARG A 145 -5.28 -2.00 10.12
C ARG A 145 -6.60 -1.31 9.75
N THR A 146 -6.87 -0.17 10.38
CA THR A 146 -8.05 0.66 10.10
C THR A 146 -8.07 1.13 8.65
N LEU A 147 -6.92 1.59 8.13
CA LEU A 147 -6.83 2.04 6.75
C LEU A 147 -7.01 0.89 5.74
N ARG A 148 -6.44 -0.28 6.03
CA ARG A 148 -6.67 -1.51 5.26
C ARG A 148 -8.15 -1.88 5.24
N ALA A 149 -8.83 -1.82 6.38
CA ALA A 149 -10.26 -2.06 6.47
C ALA A 149 -11.06 -1.04 5.65
N TRP A 150 -10.65 0.23 5.62
CA TRP A 150 -11.28 1.27 4.79
C TRP A 150 -11.20 0.96 3.29
N PHE A 151 -10.05 0.48 2.80
CA PHE A 151 -9.94 0.01 1.41
C PHE A 151 -10.83 -1.21 1.14
N TYR A 152 -10.95 -2.14 2.09
CA TYR A 152 -11.85 -3.27 1.92
C TYR A 152 -13.34 -2.89 1.96
N ILE A 153 -13.75 -1.88 2.73
CA ILE A 153 -15.11 -1.34 2.70
C ILE A 153 -15.46 -0.86 1.28
N ARG A 154 -14.53 -0.14 0.64
CA ARG A 154 -14.69 0.32 -0.75
C ARG A 154 -14.87 -0.85 -1.70
N LEU A 155 -13.97 -1.83 -1.62
CA LEU A 155 -14.02 -3.01 -2.47
C LEU A 155 -15.29 -3.83 -2.26
N LEU A 156 -15.75 -3.98 -1.01
CA LEU A 156 -17.01 -4.66 -0.68
C LEU A 156 -18.21 -3.94 -1.30
N GLY A 157 -18.21 -2.61 -1.31
CA GLY A 157 -19.26 -1.78 -1.90
C GLY A 157 -19.29 -1.88 -3.42
N SER A 158 -18.15 -1.76 -4.09
CA SER A 158 -18.07 -1.69 -5.55
C SER A 158 -18.03 -3.06 -6.25
N TYR A 159 -17.41 -4.07 -5.64
CA TYR A 159 -17.15 -5.38 -6.29
C TYR A 159 -17.80 -6.57 -5.59
N ARG A 160 -18.16 -6.42 -4.31
CA ARG A 160 -18.80 -7.44 -3.47
C ARG A 160 -17.92 -8.64 -3.10
N ASN A 161 -17.31 -9.31 -4.08
CA ASN A 161 -16.40 -10.44 -3.88
C ASN A 161 -15.00 -10.07 -4.37
N VAL A 162 -14.02 -10.08 -3.47
CA VAL A 162 -12.62 -9.75 -3.79
C VAL A 162 -11.67 -10.70 -3.06
N PRO A 163 -10.42 -10.86 -3.50
CA PRO A 163 -9.41 -11.57 -2.71
C PRO A 163 -9.11 -10.85 -1.39
N LEU A 164 -8.90 -11.64 -0.33
CA LEU A 164 -8.51 -11.18 0.99
C LEU A 164 -6.99 -11.30 1.15
N ALA A 165 -6.29 -10.17 1.02
CA ALA A 165 -4.87 -10.01 1.26
C ALA A 165 -4.59 -9.39 2.64
N VAL A 166 -3.95 -10.14 3.52
CA VAL A 166 -3.64 -9.73 4.91
C VAL A 166 -2.15 -9.56 5.19
N SER A 167 -1.28 -10.03 4.30
CA SER A 167 0.18 -9.92 4.44
C SER A 167 0.85 -9.84 3.06
N ARG A 168 2.13 -9.44 3.04
CA ARG A 168 3.03 -9.60 1.89
C ARG A 168 3.28 -11.07 1.57
N ASP A 169 3.16 -11.95 2.57
CA ASP A 169 3.25 -13.39 2.37
C ASP A 169 1.97 -13.89 1.69
N ALA A 170 2.10 -14.29 0.43
CA ALA A 170 0.99 -14.79 -0.36
C ALA A 170 0.33 -16.04 0.24
N SER A 171 1.05 -16.82 1.06
CA SER A 171 0.50 -18.01 1.71
C SER A 171 -0.52 -17.70 2.81
N LEU A 172 -0.52 -16.46 3.33
CA LEU A 172 -1.48 -15.99 4.32
C LEU A 172 -2.73 -15.37 3.70
N ASN A 173 -2.73 -15.18 2.37
CA ASN A 173 -3.81 -14.53 1.63
C ASN A 173 -4.80 -15.58 1.12
N SER A 174 -6.03 -15.17 0.82
CA SER A 174 -7.04 -16.09 0.28
C SER A 174 -6.68 -16.55 -1.13
N ASP A 175 -7.01 -17.81 -1.42
CA ASP A 175 -6.85 -18.37 -2.76
C ASP A 175 -8.06 -17.97 -3.62
N GLY A 176 -7.97 -16.78 -4.23
CA GLY A 176 -9.06 -16.18 -5.01
C GLY A 176 -10.03 -15.32 -4.19
N GLN A 177 -11.23 -15.08 -4.75
CA GLN A 177 -12.24 -14.21 -4.14
C GLN A 177 -12.93 -14.89 -2.95
N VAL A 178 -13.12 -14.14 -1.86
CA VAL A 178 -13.88 -14.61 -0.69
C VAL A 178 -15.35 -14.17 -0.75
N PRO A 179 -16.26 -14.87 -0.07
CA PRO A 179 -17.64 -14.44 0.05
C PRO A 179 -17.77 -13.07 0.75
N PRO A 180 -18.83 -12.29 0.46
CA PRO A 180 -18.95 -10.92 0.98
C PRO A 180 -19.12 -10.89 2.50
N ARG A 181 -19.66 -11.97 3.08
CA ARG A 181 -19.81 -12.11 4.53
C ARG A 181 -18.47 -12.25 5.22
N GLU A 182 -17.58 -13.09 4.68
CA GLU A 182 -16.23 -13.28 5.21
C GLU A 182 -15.43 -11.98 5.16
N LEU A 183 -15.53 -11.24 4.05
CA LEU A 183 -14.91 -9.93 3.93
C LEU A 183 -15.46 -8.91 4.93
N PHE A 184 -16.78 -8.89 5.12
CA PHE A 184 -17.42 -8.03 6.11
C PHE A 184 -16.98 -8.37 7.54
N ASP A 185 -16.95 -9.65 7.89
CA ASP A 185 -16.51 -10.11 9.22
C ASP A 185 -15.05 -9.74 9.48
N PHE A 186 -14.19 -9.81 8.46
CA PHE A 186 -12.81 -9.32 8.55
C PHE A 186 -12.75 -7.80 8.80
N ILE A 187 -13.50 -7.00 8.04
CA ILE A 187 -13.56 -5.54 8.20
C ILE A 187 -14.04 -5.18 9.61
N GLU A 188 -15.15 -5.79 10.05
CA GLU A 188 -15.74 -5.55 11.37
C GLU A 188 -14.73 -5.88 12.47
N LYS A 189 -14.06 -7.03 12.38
CA LYS A 189 -13.02 -7.41 13.33
C LYS A 189 -11.87 -6.42 13.38
N GLU A 190 -11.33 -6.01 12.23
CA GLU A 190 -10.24 -5.02 12.18
C GLU A 190 -10.66 -3.71 12.86
N LEU A 191 -11.85 -3.19 12.56
CA LEU A 191 -12.31 -1.91 13.09
C LEU A 191 -12.65 -1.99 14.59
N THR A 192 -13.30 -3.06 15.04
CA THR A 192 -13.68 -3.23 16.45
C THR A 192 -12.48 -3.51 17.36
N GLU A 193 -11.44 -4.19 16.87
CA GLU A 193 -10.21 -4.34 17.64
C GLU A 193 -9.37 -3.05 17.63
N CYS A 194 -9.37 -2.30 16.53
CA CYS A 194 -8.58 -1.07 16.43
C CYS A 194 -9.18 0.11 17.18
N VAL A 195 -10.51 0.24 17.27
CA VAL A 195 -11.14 1.36 17.97
C VAL A 195 -10.78 1.42 19.45
N GLU A 196 -10.52 0.27 20.08
CA GLU A 196 -10.09 0.19 21.48
C GLU A 196 -8.61 0.60 21.68
N LEU A 197 -7.84 0.67 20.60
CA LEU A 197 -6.41 1.00 20.63
C LEU A 197 -6.11 2.42 20.15
N LEU A 198 -6.98 3.01 19.34
CA LEU A 198 -6.74 4.32 18.73
C LEU A 198 -7.08 5.45 19.70
N ASP A 199 -6.23 6.49 19.70
CA ASP A 199 -6.49 7.69 20.48
C ASP A 199 -7.72 8.45 19.97
N ALA A 200 -8.45 9.07 20.90
CA ALA A 200 -9.49 10.01 20.55
C ALA A 200 -8.87 11.23 19.85
N LYS A 201 -9.53 11.69 18.77
CA LYS A 201 -9.11 12.90 18.07
C LYS A 201 -9.35 14.13 18.95
N GLU A 202 -8.31 14.92 19.18
CA GLU A 202 -8.40 16.18 19.90
C GLU A 202 -8.43 17.39 18.95
N GLY A 203 -9.47 18.22 19.05
CA GLY A 203 -9.59 19.45 18.28
C GLY A 203 -9.75 19.26 16.77
N ALA A 204 -9.77 20.38 16.03
CA ALA A 204 -9.97 20.36 14.57
C ALA A 204 -8.73 19.86 13.80
N ALA A 205 -7.54 20.22 14.29
CA ALA A 205 -6.25 19.84 13.71
C ALA A 205 -5.85 18.37 13.99
N GLY A 206 -6.53 17.72 14.95
CA GLY A 206 -6.23 16.36 15.40
C GLY A 206 -4.88 16.23 16.12
N ASN A 207 -4.40 15.00 16.26
CA ASN A 207 -3.31 14.60 17.16
C ASN A 207 -1.90 14.81 16.54
N GLY A 208 -1.76 15.71 15.57
CA GLY A 208 -0.46 16.10 15.00
C GLY A 208 0.30 14.95 14.34
N THR A 209 1.50 14.65 14.82
CA THR A 209 2.37 13.56 14.32
C THR A 209 1.99 12.18 14.85
N ALA A 210 1.09 12.08 15.84
CA ALA A 210 0.63 10.81 16.40
C ALA A 210 -0.46 10.14 15.54
N GLN A 211 -0.95 10.82 14.50
CA GLN A 211 -1.96 10.32 13.57
C GLN A 211 -1.47 10.49 12.13
N GLY A 212 -1.90 9.61 11.22
CA GLY A 212 -1.75 9.83 9.78
C GLY A 212 -2.41 11.15 9.37
N GLN A 213 -1.68 11.97 8.61
CA GLN A 213 -2.15 13.25 8.07
C GLN A 213 -2.81 13.06 6.69
#